data_AF-A0A1J4PZS6-F1
#
_entry.id   AF-A0A1J4PZS6-F1
#
_cell.length_a   1.000
_cell.length_b   1.000
_cell.length_c   1.000
_cell.angle_alpha   90.00
_cell.angle_beta   90.00
_cell.angle_gamma   90.00
#
_symmetry.space_group_name_H-M   'P 1'
#
loop_
_entity.id
_entity.type
_entity.pdbx_description
1 polymer ?
#
loop_
_entity_poly.entity_id
_entity_poly.type
_entity_poly.pdbx_seq_one_letter_code
_entity_poly.pdbx_strand_id
1 'polypeptide(L)'
;MLLFLDVDGPLIPFGAADRAYPVHDGPPVPAGGHPLLTRVDPALGRRLAALGCELVWATTWLDEANAVLAPWLGLPALPVVRWPDEDGPPGPPHWKTRPLVAWAAGRAFIWVDDEITEADRAWTAAHHPGPALLHRVDHRYGLTEADFRILADWSAAA
;
A
#
# COMPACT_ATOMS: atom_id res chain seq x y z
N MET A 1 -13.71 6.56 -3.61
CA MET A 1 -13.19 5.75 -2.48
C MET A 1 -11.67 5.76 -2.54
N LEU A 2 -11.01 5.75 -1.40
CA LEU A 2 -9.55 5.84 -1.30
C LEU A 2 -8.90 4.45 -1.25
N LEU A 3 -7.67 4.35 -1.76
CA LEU A 3 -6.79 3.21 -1.49
C LEU A 3 -5.43 3.74 -1.03
N PHE A 4 -5.14 3.58 0.26
CA PHE A 4 -3.85 3.83 0.86
C PHE A 4 -2.92 2.66 0.58
N LEU A 5 -1.82 2.91 -0.12
CA LEU A 5 -0.91 1.88 -0.62
C LEU A 5 0.46 2.04 0.01
N ASP A 6 0.86 1.05 0.79
CA ASP A 6 2.25 0.89 1.19
C ASP A 6 3.08 0.24 0.07
N VAL A 7 4.41 0.34 0.18
CA VAL A 7 5.38 -0.10 -0.83
C VAL A 7 6.06 -1.39 -0.42
N ASP A 8 6.65 -1.41 0.77
CA ASP A 8 7.55 -2.46 1.21
C ASP A 8 6.74 -3.63 1.75
N GLY A 9 6.82 -4.79 1.10
CA GLY A 9 5.89 -5.89 1.33
C GLY A 9 4.83 -5.96 0.23
N PRO A 10 3.87 -5.03 0.11
CA PRO A 10 2.80 -5.11 -0.89
C PRO A 10 3.27 -5.03 -2.35
N LEU A 11 4.11 -4.04 -2.69
CA LEU A 11 4.61 -3.84 -4.05
C LEU A 11 6.01 -4.43 -4.23
N ILE A 12 6.83 -4.33 -3.18
CA ILE A 12 8.19 -4.86 -3.13
C ILE A 12 8.19 -6.09 -2.21
N PRO A 13 8.02 -7.31 -2.75
CA PRO A 13 8.07 -8.49 -1.91
C PRO A 13 9.48 -8.74 -1.34
N PHE A 14 9.57 -8.97 -0.04
CA PHE A 14 10.83 -9.27 0.66
C PHE A 14 11.37 -10.65 0.32
N GLY A 15 10.51 -11.53 -0.17
CA GLY A 15 10.87 -12.86 -0.62
C GLY A 15 10.51 -13.94 0.39
N ALA A 16 10.44 -15.16 -0.12
CA ALA A 16 10.23 -16.39 0.63
C ALA A 16 11.34 -17.38 0.25
N ALA A 17 11.81 -18.17 1.20
CA ALA A 17 12.87 -19.16 0.95
C ALA A 17 12.43 -20.33 0.04
N ASP A 18 11.13 -20.48 -0.18
CA ASP A 18 10.53 -21.57 -0.94
C ASP A 18 10.40 -21.29 -2.44
N ARG A 19 10.73 -20.07 -2.92
CA ARG A 19 10.69 -19.74 -4.34
C ARG A 19 11.69 -18.66 -4.75
N ALA A 20 12.17 -18.76 -5.99
CA ALA A 20 12.81 -17.64 -6.66
C ALA A 20 11.75 -16.58 -7.01
N TYR A 21 12.12 -15.30 -6.88
CA TYR A 21 11.24 -14.19 -7.21
C TYR A 21 11.51 -13.73 -8.63
N PRO A 22 10.47 -13.47 -9.44
CA PRO A 22 10.68 -12.84 -10.72
C PRO A 22 11.35 -11.48 -10.50
N VAL A 23 12.28 -11.17 -11.40
CA VAL A 23 12.85 -9.84 -11.52
C VAL A 23 12.36 -9.26 -12.84
N HIS A 24 12.09 -7.97 -12.82
CA HIS A 24 11.51 -7.23 -13.90
C HIS A 24 12.46 -6.11 -14.30
N ASP A 25 12.59 -5.91 -15.61
CA ASP A 25 13.24 -4.74 -16.16
C ASP A 25 12.26 -3.56 -16.05
N GLY A 26 12.77 -2.41 -15.66
CA GLY A 26 12.00 -1.17 -15.59
C GLY A 26 12.82 0.03 -16.04
N PRO A 27 12.29 1.25 -15.89
CA PRO A 27 13.01 2.45 -16.26
C PRO A 27 14.36 2.54 -15.53
N PRO A 28 15.37 3.20 -16.11
CA PRO A 28 16.64 3.42 -15.44
C PRO A 28 16.43 4.07 -14.08
N VAL A 29 16.93 3.41 -13.04
CA VAL A 29 16.84 3.87 -11.66
C VAL A 29 18.15 4.56 -11.30
N PRO A 30 18.16 5.65 -10.51
CA PRO A 30 19.39 6.24 -10.00
C PRO A 30 20.28 5.19 -9.30
N ALA A 31 21.60 5.35 -9.45
CA ALA A 31 22.56 4.51 -8.75
C ALA A 31 22.35 4.61 -7.23
N GLY A 32 22.21 3.46 -6.54
CA GLY A 32 21.84 3.40 -5.13
C GLY A 32 20.35 3.21 -4.84
N GLY A 33 19.53 2.93 -5.86
CA GLY A 33 18.12 2.58 -5.68
C GLY A 33 17.88 1.35 -4.80
N HIS A 34 16.65 1.20 -4.31
CA HIS A 34 16.27 0.13 -3.39
C HIS A 34 16.66 -1.26 -3.94
N PRO A 35 17.38 -2.11 -3.17
CA PRO A 35 18.00 -3.34 -3.68
C PRO A 35 17.00 -4.37 -4.19
N LEU A 36 15.73 -4.25 -3.78
CA LEU A 36 14.65 -5.14 -4.19
C LEU A 36 13.72 -4.54 -5.25
N LEU A 37 14.01 -3.35 -5.77
CA LEU A 37 13.11 -2.64 -6.69
C LEU A 37 12.79 -3.46 -7.95
N THR A 38 13.74 -4.25 -8.45
CA THR A 38 13.51 -5.13 -9.61
C THR A 38 12.48 -6.23 -9.36
N ARG A 39 12.04 -6.45 -8.11
CA ARG A 39 10.95 -7.39 -7.79
C ARG A 39 9.56 -6.80 -7.98
N VAL A 40 9.44 -5.50 -8.23
CA VAL A 40 8.15 -4.86 -8.51
C VAL A 40 7.67 -5.32 -9.87
N ASP A 41 6.55 -6.05 -9.92
CA ASP A 41 5.89 -6.41 -11.16
C ASP A 41 5.21 -5.17 -11.79
N PRO A 42 5.64 -4.70 -12.98
CA PRO A 42 5.03 -3.56 -13.65
C PRO A 42 3.53 -3.76 -13.94
N ALA A 43 3.07 -5.01 -14.05
CA ALA A 43 1.66 -5.33 -14.26
C ALA A 43 0.77 -4.96 -13.05
N LEU A 44 1.34 -4.71 -11.87
CA LEU A 44 0.58 -4.24 -10.71
C LEU A 44 -0.08 -2.88 -10.97
N GLY A 45 0.56 -1.98 -11.71
CA GLY A 45 0.00 -0.65 -11.95
C GLY A 45 -1.32 -0.68 -12.71
N ARG A 46 -1.41 -1.44 -13.80
CA ARG A 46 -2.69 -1.60 -14.54
C ARG A 46 -3.79 -2.25 -13.67
N ARG A 47 -3.41 -3.15 -12.75
CA ARG A 47 -4.36 -3.83 -11.86
C ARG A 47 -4.87 -2.91 -10.76
N LEU A 48 -3.98 -2.11 -10.17
CA LEU A 48 -4.33 -1.09 -9.19
C LEU A 48 -5.25 -0.02 -9.81
N ALA A 49 -4.93 0.44 -11.02
CA ALA A 49 -5.78 1.39 -11.74
C ALA A 49 -7.18 0.83 -12.05
N ALA A 50 -7.28 -0.48 -12.34
CA ALA A 50 -8.55 -1.14 -12.62
C ALA A 50 -9.48 -1.25 -11.41
N LEU A 51 -9.00 -1.03 -10.18
CA LEU A 51 -9.83 -0.99 -8.97
C LEU A 51 -10.74 0.25 -8.92
N GLY A 52 -10.47 1.28 -9.75
CA GLY A 52 -11.29 2.51 -9.78
C GLY A 52 -11.21 3.35 -8.49
N CYS A 53 -10.25 3.06 -7.61
CA CYS A 53 -10.00 3.81 -6.39
C CYS A 53 -9.11 5.03 -6.65
N GLU A 54 -9.27 6.07 -5.83
CA GLU A 54 -8.27 7.14 -5.73
C GLU A 54 -7.08 6.60 -4.94
N LEU A 55 -6.01 6.24 -5.65
CA LEU A 55 -4.79 5.68 -5.07
C LEU A 55 -4.00 6.79 -4.36
N VAL A 56 -3.49 6.48 -3.17
CA VAL A 56 -2.72 7.40 -2.32
C VAL A 56 -1.53 6.63 -1.75
N TRP A 57 -0.32 7.19 -1.87
CA TRP A 57 0.87 6.62 -1.24
C TRP A 57 0.79 6.75 0.28
N ALA A 58 0.87 5.62 0.97
CA ALA A 58 0.88 5.49 2.43
C ALA A 58 2.14 4.74 2.89
N THR A 59 3.30 5.25 2.45
CA THR A 59 4.62 4.66 2.65
C THR A 59 5.63 5.65 3.26
N THR A 60 6.69 5.13 3.85
CA THR A 60 7.87 5.89 4.29
C THR A 60 8.69 6.45 3.13
N TRP A 61 8.49 5.96 1.90
CA TRP A 61 9.16 6.50 0.71
C TRP A 61 8.69 7.92 0.35
N LEU A 62 7.50 8.34 0.81
CA LEU A 62 6.93 9.66 0.54
C LEU A 62 6.95 10.00 -0.96
N ASP A 63 7.52 11.15 -1.34
CA ASP A 63 7.61 11.60 -2.74
C ASP A 63 8.52 10.71 -3.61
N GLU A 64 9.44 9.96 -3.00
CA GLU A 64 10.30 9.04 -3.75
C GLU A 64 9.48 7.94 -4.43
N ALA A 65 8.34 7.55 -3.86
CA ALA A 65 7.40 6.63 -4.51
C ALA A 65 6.90 7.18 -5.86
N ASN A 66 6.67 8.50 -5.97
CA ASN A 66 6.30 9.13 -7.23
C ASN A 66 7.48 9.26 -8.19
N ALA A 67 8.70 9.48 -7.70
CA ALA A 67 9.88 9.56 -8.55
C ALA A 67 10.30 8.20 -9.11
N VAL A 68 10.10 7.12 -8.34
CA VAL A 68 10.63 5.78 -8.65
C VAL A 68 9.53 4.82 -9.08
N LEU A 69 8.48 4.64 -8.28
CA LEU A 69 7.48 3.60 -8.49
C LEU A 69 6.37 3.99 -9.44
N ALA A 70 5.91 5.25 -9.42
CA ALA A 70 4.84 5.66 -10.32
C ALA A 70 5.22 5.44 -11.81
N PRO A 71 6.42 5.84 -12.30
CA PRO A 71 6.86 5.53 -13.66
C PRO A 71 7.03 4.03 -13.90
N TRP A 72 7.56 3.28 -12.92
CA TRP A 72 7.76 1.83 -13.02
C TRP A 72 6.43 1.09 -13.22
N LEU A 73 5.39 1.52 -12.50
CA LEU A 73 4.05 0.95 -12.55
C LEU A 73 3.19 1.54 -13.68
N GLY A 74 3.68 2.56 -14.40
CA GLY A 74 2.85 3.29 -15.37
C GLY A 74 1.66 4.01 -14.75
N LEU A 75 1.78 4.40 -13.47
CA LEU A 75 0.79 5.18 -12.74
C LEU A 75 1.10 6.68 -12.88
N PRO A 76 0.08 7.56 -12.82
CA PRO A 76 0.33 8.98 -12.64
C PRO A 76 0.94 9.24 -11.25
N ALA A 77 1.46 10.45 -11.04
CA ALA A 77 1.83 10.87 -9.69
C ALA A 77 0.60 10.81 -8.77
N LEU A 78 0.74 10.15 -7.62
CA LEU A 78 -0.33 9.98 -6.64
C LEU A 78 -0.18 10.97 -5.48
N PRO A 79 -1.28 11.34 -4.80
CA PRO A 79 -1.20 11.99 -3.51
C PRO A 79 -0.37 11.17 -2.52
N VAL A 80 0.35 11.84 -1.63
CA VAL A 80 1.21 11.23 -0.61
C VAL A 80 0.70 11.61 0.77
N VAL A 81 0.48 10.62 1.64
CA VAL A 81 0.20 10.89 3.05
C VAL A 81 1.46 11.44 3.71
N ARG A 82 1.35 12.64 4.30
CA ARG A 82 2.40 13.21 5.13
C ARG A 82 2.21 12.74 6.56
N TRP A 83 3.24 12.11 7.10
CA TRP A 83 3.25 11.64 8.47
C TRP A 83 3.50 12.81 9.42
N PRO A 84 2.87 12.81 10.62
CA PRO A 84 3.17 13.81 11.64
C PRO A 84 4.62 13.67 12.13
N ASP A 85 5.24 14.79 12.53
CA ASP A 85 6.61 14.80 13.05
C ASP A 85 6.74 14.10 14.42
N GLU A 86 5.64 14.00 15.16
CA GLU A 86 5.58 13.31 16.45
C GLU A 86 5.11 11.87 16.27
N ASP A 87 5.93 10.93 16.76
CA ASP A 87 5.51 9.54 16.88
C ASP A 87 4.32 9.44 17.84
N GLY A 88 3.31 8.68 17.43
CA GLY A 88 2.23 8.28 18.34
C GLY A 88 2.78 7.51 19.55
N PRO A 89 1.98 7.37 20.62
CA PRO A 89 2.40 6.58 21.77
C PRO A 89 2.80 5.16 21.32
N PRO A 90 3.91 4.61 21.85
CA PRO A 90 4.39 3.30 21.43
C PRO A 90 3.36 2.21 21.74
N GLY A 91 3.33 1.18 20.88
CA GLY A 91 2.35 0.09 20.98
C GLY A 91 1.15 0.27 20.04
N PRO A 92 0.17 -0.65 20.09
CA PRO A 92 -0.94 -0.68 19.15
C PRO A 92 -1.88 0.54 19.25
N PRO A 93 -2.55 0.93 18.15
CA PRO A 93 -2.41 0.41 16.79
C PRO A 93 -1.09 0.83 16.13
N HIS A 94 -0.80 0.26 14.96
CA HIS A 94 0.29 0.69 14.07
C HIS A 94 0.28 2.22 13.89
N TRP A 95 1.47 2.81 13.80
CA TRP A 95 1.63 4.26 13.82
C TRP A 95 0.96 4.96 12.62
N LYS A 96 0.84 4.28 11.46
CA LYS A 96 0.09 4.79 10.28
C LYS A 96 -1.43 4.81 10.49
N THR A 97 -1.99 3.99 11.39
CA THR A 97 -3.45 3.78 11.50
C THR A 97 -4.20 5.07 11.81
N ARG A 98 -3.76 5.83 12.82
CA ARG A 98 -4.44 7.08 13.21
C ARG A 98 -4.32 8.17 12.12
N PRO A 99 -3.13 8.46 11.56
CA PRO A 99 -2.98 9.38 10.43
C PRO A 99 -3.86 9.00 9.23
N LEU A 100 -3.93 7.72 8.85
CA LEU A 100 -4.72 7.28 7.70
C LEU A 100 -6.23 7.49 7.92
N VAL A 101 -6.75 7.15 9.10
CA VAL A 101 -8.15 7.39 9.44
C VAL A 101 -8.48 8.89 9.45
N ALA A 102 -7.56 9.72 9.97
CA ALA A 102 -7.72 11.17 9.94
C ALA A 102 -7.70 11.72 8.49
N TRP A 103 -6.78 11.24 7.65
CA TRP A 103 -6.66 11.62 6.25
C TRP A 103 -7.90 11.23 5.43
N ALA A 104 -8.45 10.04 5.70
CA ALA A 104 -9.68 9.58 5.08
C ALA A 104 -10.86 10.54 5.35
N ALA A 105 -10.85 11.23 6.50
CA ALA A 105 -11.84 12.25 6.87
C ALA A 105 -13.30 11.73 6.72
N GLY A 106 -13.53 10.48 7.12
CA GLY A 106 -14.83 9.81 7.03
C GLY A 106 -15.19 9.22 5.65
N ARG A 107 -14.35 9.41 4.62
CA ARG A 107 -14.51 8.75 3.32
C ARG A 107 -14.16 7.27 3.43
N ALA A 108 -14.88 6.44 2.69
CA ALA A 108 -14.56 5.03 2.58
C ALA A 108 -13.12 4.82 2.06
N PHE A 109 -12.40 3.85 2.63
CA PHE A 109 -11.03 3.56 2.22
C PHE A 109 -10.63 2.09 2.33
N ILE A 110 -9.66 1.70 1.50
CA ILE A 110 -8.84 0.50 1.64
C ILE A 110 -7.46 0.93 2.14
N TRP A 111 -6.89 0.21 3.09
CA TRP A 111 -5.46 0.30 3.43
C TRP A 111 -4.78 -1.03 3.13
N VAL A 112 -3.78 -1.01 2.24
CA VAL A 112 -3.00 -2.16 1.78
C VAL A 112 -1.58 -2.04 2.33
N ASP A 113 -1.20 -2.93 3.25
CA ASP A 113 0.08 -2.90 3.98
C ASP A 113 0.31 -4.27 4.65
N ASP A 114 1.55 -4.71 4.84
CA ASP A 114 1.86 -6.02 5.43
C ASP A 114 1.94 -6.02 6.97
N GLU A 115 2.11 -4.83 7.57
CA GLU A 115 2.26 -4.62 9.01
C GLU A 115 0.92 -4.53 9.75
N ILE A 116 -0.20 -4.57 9.02
CA ILE A 116 -1.56 -4.50 9.58
C ILE A 116 -1.79 -5.63 10.60
N THR A 117 -2.31 -5.24 11.77
CA THR A 117 -2.67 -6.14 12.87
C THR A 117 -4.17 -6.10 13.19
N GLU A 118 -4.63 -7.02 14.04
CA GLU A 118 -6.00 -6.99 14.57
C GLU A 118 -6.29 -5.75 15.42
N ALA A 119 -5.27 -5.17 16.05
CA ALA A 119 -5.44 -3.93 16.82
C ALA A 119 -5.78 -2.75 15.89
N ASP A 120 -5.22 -2.73 14.68
CA ASP A 120 -5.52 -1.71 13.66
C ASP A 120 -6.96 -1.82 13.17
N ARG A 121 -7.43 -3.06 12.94
CA ARG A 121 -8.82 -3.34 12.56
C ARG A 121 -9.78 -2.91 13.65
N ALA A 122 -9.53 -3.32 14.89
CA ALA A 122 -10.38 -2.97 16.03
C ALA A 122 -10.42 -1.46 16.26
N TRP A 123 -9.27 -0.79 16.20
CA TRP A 123 -9.20 0.65 16.36
C TRP A 123 -9.93 1.39 15.24
N THR A 124 -9.69 1.01 13.98
CA THR A 124 -10.35 1.63 12.82
C THR A 124 -11.87 1.45 12.89
N ALA A 125 -12.35 0.25 13.20
CA ALA A 125 -13.80 -0.01 13.33
C ALA A 125 -14.46 0.83 14.43
N ALA A 126 -13.74 1.17 15.49
CA ALA A 126 -14.26 1.97 16.59
C ALA A 126 -14.20 3.50 16.32
N HIS A 127 -13.29 3.96 15.46
CA HIS A 127 -12.98 5.40 15.32
C HIS A 127 -13.25 5.98 13.93
N HIS A 128 -13.38 5.15 12.89
CA HIS A 128 -13.69 5.60 11.55
C HIS A 128 -15.20 5.43 11.26
N PRO A 129 -15.94 6.50 10.93
CA PRO A 129 -17.39 6.42 10.74
C PRO A 129 -17.81 5.81 9.40
N GLY A 130 -16.89 5.70 8.43
CA GLY A 130 -17.16 5.16 7.10
C GLY A 130 -16.76 3.68 6.94
N PRO A 131 -17.06 3.05 5.79
CA PRO A 131 -16.54 1.73 5.45
C PRO A 131 -15.01 1.74 5.33
N ALA A 132 -14.33 0.83 6.02
CA ALA A 132 -12.88 0.68 5.91
C ALA A 132 -12.48 -0.79 5.76
N LEU A 133 -11.69 -1.10 4.73
CA LEU A 133 -11.02 -2.38 4.58
C LEU A 133 -9.53 -2.23 4.89
N LEU A 134 -9.07 -2.91 5.94
CA LEU A 134 -7.65 -3.08 6.20
C LEU A 134 -7.21 -4.40 5.55
N HIS A 135 -6.48 -4.36 4.44
CA HIS A 135 -6.06 -5.55 3.72
C HIS A 135 -4.59 -5.85 3.97
N ARG A 136 -4.33 -6.88 4.80
CA ARG A 136 -2.97 -7.30 5.14
C ARG A 136 -2.40 -8.14 4.01
N VAL A 137 -1.28 -7.69 3.43
CA VAL A 137 -0.55 -8.45 2.41
C VAL A 137 0.51 -9.32 3.07
N ASP A 138 0.76 -10.50 2.52
CA ASP A 138 1.93 -11.30 2.91
C ASP A 138 3.19 -10.72 2.24
N HIS A 139 4.02 -9.98 2.99
CA HIS A 139 5.21 -9.31 2.45
C HIS A 139 6.18 -10.24 1.72
N ARG A 140 6.12 -11.54 2.02
CA ARG A 140 6.98 -12.50 1.34
C ARG A 140 6.63 -12.51 -0.13
N TYR A 141 5.34 -12.47 -0.46
CA TYR A 141 4.80 -12.68 -1.79
C TYR A 141 4.35 -11.40 -2.50
N GLY A 142 4.07 -10.33 -1.75
CA GLY A 142 3.46 -9.11 -2.27
C GLY A 142 2.02 -9.33 -2.72
N LEU A 143 1.45 -8.33 -3.40
CA LEU A 143 0.08 -8.39 -3.90
C LEU A 143 -0.12 -9.52 -4.91
N THR A 144 -1.03 -10.44 -4.59
CA THR A 144 -1.36 -11.61 -5.39
C THR A 144 -2.71 -11.48 -6.09
N GLU A 145 -3.02 -12.43 -6.97
CA GLU A 145 -4.35 -12.54 -7.59
C GLU A 145 -5.48 -12.64 -6.58
N ALA A 146 -5.26 -13.37 -5.48
CA ALA A 146 -6.26 -13.52 -4.43
C ALA A 146 -6.55 -12.20 -3.72
N ASP A 147 -5.50 -11.41 -3.49
CA ASP A 147 -5.61 -10.09 -2.88
C ASP A 147 -6.42 -9.15 -3.77
N PHE A 148 -6.07 -9.05 -5.05
CA PHE A 148 -6.82 -8.21 -6.00
C PHE A 148 -8.30 -8.60 -6.11
N ARG A 149 -8.65 -9.88 -6.00
CA ARG A 149 -10.05 -10.31 -5.97
C ARG A 149 -10.77 -9.74 -4.74
N ILE A 150 -10.16 -9.83 -3.56
CA ILE A 150 -10.72 -9.24 -2.33
C ILE A 150 -10.89 -7.73 -2.48
N LEU A 151 -9.86 -7.05 -3.01
CA LEU A 151 -9.89 -5.60 -3.22
C LEU A 151 -10.98 -5.18 -4.20
N ALA A 152 -11.13 -5.92 -5.32
CA ALA A 152 -12.15 -5.64 -6.33
C ALA A 152 -13.56 -5.92 -5.81
N ASP A 153 -13.77 -7.05 -5.13
CA ASP A 153 -15.07 -7.42 -4.55
C ASP A 153 -15.53 -6.39 -3.53
N TRP A 154 -14.62 -5.93 -2.66
CA TRP A 154 -14.92 -4.87 -1.69
C TRP A 154 -15.17 -3.53 -2.38
N SER A 155 -14.39 -3.21 -3.41
CA SER A 155 -14.53 -1.93 -4.12
C SER A 155 -15.85 -1.81 -4.89
N ALA A 156 -16.39 -2.93 -5.38
CA ALA A 156 -17.66 -2.97 -6.08
C ALA A 156 -18.88 -2.92 -5.13
N ALA A 157 -18.69 -3.22 -3.84
CA ALA A 157 -19.77 -3.30 -2.84
C ALA A 157 -19.92 -2.03 -2.00
N ALA A 158 -18.95 -1.12 -2.01
CA ALA A 158 -18.91 0.12 -1.24
C ALA A 158 -19.43 1.32 -2.05
#